data_AF-A0A6N1DRI4-F1
#
_entry.id   AF-A0A6N1DRI4-F1
#
_cell.length_a   1.000
_cell.length_b   1.000
_cell.length_c   1.000
_cell.angle_alpha   90.00
_cell.angle_beta   90.00
_cell.angle_gamma   90.00
#
_symmetry.space_group_name_H-M   'P 1'
#
loop_
_entity.id
_entity.type
_entity.pdbx_description
1 polymer ?
#
loop_
_entity_poly.entity_id
_entity_poly.type
_entity_poly.pdbx_seq_one_letter_code
_entity_poly.pdbx_strand_id
1 'polypeptide(L)'
;MSAPASPPGRRADPAARRRLAWRARRGMLELDMVLMSFIENSYNTMKEEELVILERLLEWPDHQLQAVLLRGERPADPAFTHVVEHIRRAVAP
;
A
#
# COMPACT_ATOMS: atom_id res chain seq x y z
N MET A 1 -23.26 20.21 24.74
CA MET A 1 -22.84 20.40 23.34
C MET A 1 -21.64 19.49 23.11
N SER A 2 -21.85 18.34 22.46
CA SER A 2 -20.79 17.33 22.29
C SER A 2 -19.73 17.85 21.32
N ALA A 3 -18.47 17.75 21.73
CA ALA A 3 -17.33 17.92 20.84
C ALA A 3 -17.47 16.97 19.64
N PRO A 4 -17.08 17.36 18.42
CA PRO A 4 -17.05 16.43 17.31
C PRO A 4 -16.06 15.32 17.67
N ALA A 5 -16.50 14.07 17.54
CA ALA A 5 -15.58 12.93 17.58
C ALA A 5 -14.46 13.23 16.58
N SER A 6 -13.21 13.25 17.04
CA SER A 6 -12.04 13.36 16.15
C SER A 6 -12.25 12.42 14.97
N PRO A 7 -11.99 12.87 13.72
CA PRO A 7 -12.19 12.01 12.58
C PRO A 7 -11.44 10.70 12.83
N PRO A 8 -12.05 9.54 12.52
CA PRO A 8 -11.33 8.28 12.61
C PRO A 8 -10.00 8.47 11.88
N GLY A 9 -8.89 8.12 12.55
CA GLY A 9 -7.58 8.13 11.91
C GLY A 9 -7.68 7.44 10.56
N ARG A 10 -6.94 7.88 9.54
CA ARG A 10 -7.15 7.49 8.14
C ARG A 10 -7.25 5.97 7.94
N ARG A 11 -6.57 5.14 8.75
CA ARG A 11 -6.78 3.68 8.78
C ARG A 11 -8.23 3.24 9.07
N ALA A 12 -8.92 3.90 9.99
CA ALA A 12 -10.30 3.59 10.38
C ALA A 12 -11.37 4.17 9.43
N ASP A 13 -10.98 4.98 8.43
CA ASP A 13 -11.87 5.44 7.37
C ASP A 13 -12.06 4.36 6.29
N PRO A 14 -13.25 3.75 6.13
CA PRO A 14 -13.51 2.77 5.07
C PRO A 14 -13.33 3.36 3.66
N ALA A 15 -13.50 4.67 3.49
CA ALA A 15 -13.30 5.34 2.22
C ALA A 15 -11.80 5.43 1.87
N ALA A 16 -10.91 5.60 2.86
CA ALA A 16 -9.46 5.56 2.64
C ALA A 16 -9.02 4.19 2.11
N ARG A 17 -9.48 3.10 2.73
CA ARG A 17 -9.20 1.75 2.25
C ARG A 17 -9.67 1.53 0.81
N ARG A 18 -10.90 1.96 0.48
CA ARG A 18 -11.44 1.86 -0.89
C ARG A 18 -10.63 2.66 -1.91
N ARG A 19 -10.22 3.89 -1.58
CA ARG A 19 -9.36 4.71 -2.44
C ARG A 19 -8.01 4.04 -2.69
N LEU A 20 -7.44 3.42 -1.67
CA LEU A 20 -6.15 2.75 -1.76
C LEU A 20 -6.26 1.47 -2.59
N ALA A 21 -7.28 0.64 -2.35
CA ALA A 21 -7.60 -0.53 -3.18
C ALA A 21 -7.85 -0.15 -4.65
N TRP A 22 -8.51 0.99 -4.92
CA TRP A 22 -8.70 1.47 -6.29
C TRP A 22 -7.38 1.85 -6.97
N ARG A 23 -6.46 2.54 -6.28
CA ARG A 23 -5.12 2.89 -6.81
C ARG A 23 -4.21 1.68 -7.02
N ALA A 24 -4.48 0.58 -6.33
CA ALA A 24 -3.76 -0.68 -6.49
C ALA A 24 -4.17 -1.48 -7.71
N ARG A 25 -5.28 -1.12 -8.39
CA ARG A 25 -5.69 -1.75 -9.65
C ARG A 25 -4.87 -1.20 -10.80
N ARG A 26 -4.25 -2.09 -11.57
CA ARG A 26 -3.30 -1.84 -12.65
C ARG A 26 -3.68 -2.64 -13.89
N GLY A 27 -2.93 -2.46 -14.97
CA GLY A 27 -3.11 -3.21 -16.22
C GLY A 27 -2.43 -4.57 -16.23
N MET A 28 -1.80 -4.99 -15.12
CA MET A 28 -0.92 -6.16 -15.04
C MET A 28 -1.33 -7.07 -13.89
N LEU A 29 -1.66 -8.32 -14.20
CA LEU A 29 -2.27 -9.27 -13.26
C LEU A 29 -1.41 -9.54 -12.03
N GLU A 30 -0.09 -9.66 -12.20
CA GLU A 30 0.82 -9.98 -11.11
C GLU A 30 0.91 -8.83 -10.10
N LEU A 31 0.90 -7.58 -10.58
CA LEU A 31 0.87 -6.40 -9.70
C LEU A 31 -0.47 -6.31 -8.97
N ASP A 32 -1.58 -6.56 -9.69
CA ASP A 32 -2.91 -6.57 -9.11
C ASP A 32 -3.04 -7.60 -7.99
N MET A 33 -2.59 -8.83 -8.23
CA MET A 33 -2.62 -9.89 -7.23
C MET A 33 -1.80 -9.52 -5.99
N VAL A 34 -0.57 -9.04 -6.18
CA VAL A 34 0.33 -8.67 -5.09
C VAL A 34 -0.25 -7.52 -4.26
N LEU A 35 -0.68 -6.44 -4.91
CA LEU A 35 -1.14 -5.24 -4.23
C LEU A 35 -2.51 -5.43 -3.58
N MET A 36 -3.46 -6.08 -4.26
CA MET A 36 -4.79 -6.33 -3.67
C MET A 36 -4.69 -7.30 -2.49
N SER A 37 -3.95 -8.41 -2.63
CA SER A 37 -3.73 -9.35 -1.51
C SER A 37 -3.09 -8.64 -0.32
N PHE A 38 -2.08 -7.79 -0.56
CA PHE A 38 -1.45 -7.03 0.51
C PHE A 38 -2.42 -6.07 1.20
N ILE A 39 -3.23 -5.31 0.46
CA ILE A 39 -4.19 -4.36 1.04
C ILE A 39 -5.28 -5.09 1.83
N GLU A 40 -5.72 -6.26 1.38
CA GLU A 40 -6.74 -7.03 2.08
C GLU A 40 -6.23 -7.59 3.41
N ASN A 41 -4.98 -8.04 3.45
CA ASN A 41 -4.41 -8.72 4.62
C ASN A 41 -3.68 -7.78 5.60
N SER A 42 -3.03 -6.73 5.10
CA SER A 42 -2.13 -5.89 5.92
C SER A 42 -2.69 -4.51 6.27
N TYR A 43 -3.69 -3.98 5.55
CA TYR A 43 -4.16 -2.60 5.77
C TYR A 43 -4.59 -2.31 7.22
N ASN A 44 -5.23 -3.27 7.88
CA ASN A 44 -5.71 -3.09 9.26
C ASN A 44 -4.59 -3.09 10.31
N THR A 45 -3.44 -3.70 10.00
CA THR A 45 -2.31 -3.85 10.91
C THR A 45 -1.21 -2.82 10.65
N MET A 46 -1.21 -2.18 9.48
CA MET A 46 -0.28 -1.11 9.14
C MET A 46 -0.41 0.10 10.07
N LYS A 47 0.73 0.76 10.30
CA LYS A 47 0.81 2.08 10.95
C LYS A 47 0.43 3.17 9.95
N GLU A 48 0.01 4.31 10.48
CA GLU A 48 -0.41 5.47 9.67
C GLU A 48 0.73 5.98 8.76
N GLU A 49 1.97 5.97 9.26
CA GLU A 49 3.17 6.33 8.49
C GLU A 49 3.40 5.40 7.30
N GLU A 50 3.19 4.09 7.48
CA GLU A 50 3.33 3.11 6.40
C GLU A 50 2.23 3.27 5.35
N LEU A 51 1.01 3.64 5.75
CA LEU A 51 -0.09 3.93 4.83
C LEU A 51 0.23 5.15 3.95
N VAL A 52 0.85 6.20 4.51
CA VAL A 52 1.32 7.36 3.74
C VAL A 52 2.37 6.96 2.71
N ILE A 53 3.33 6.11 3.10
CA ILE A 53 4.36 5.61 2.17
C ILE A 53 3.73 4.70 1.10
N LEU A 54 2.78 3.85 1.46
CA LEU A 54 2.04 3.00 0.52
C LEU A 54 1.25 3.83 -0.50
N GLU A 55 0.57 4.89 -0.08
CA GLU A 55 -0.11 5.81 -0.99
C GLU A 55 0.85 6.43 -2.00
N ARG A 56 2.01 6.93 -1.54
CA ARG A 56 3.05 7.49 -2.40
C ARG A 56 3.67 6.44 -3.33
N LEU A 57 3.82 5.20 -2.86
CA LEU A 57 4.30 4.09 -3.67
C LEU A 57 3.31 3.80 -4.81
N LEU A 58 2.01 3.83 -4.53
CA LEU A 58 0.95 3.66 -5.52
C LEU A 58 0.83 4.83 -6.52
N GLU A 59 1.58 5.91 -6.37
CA GLU A 59 1.69 6.95 -7.41
C GLU A 59 2.74 6.58 -8.48
N TRP A 60 3.55 5.54 -8.24
CA TRP A 60 4.57 5.13 -9.18
C TRP A 60 3.98 4.49 -10.44
N PRO A 61 4.67 4.65 -11.59
CA PRO A 61 4.32 3.96 -12.81
C PRO A 61 4.59 2.46 -12.70
N ASP A 62 3.83 1.67 -13.45
CA ASP A 62 3.80 0.21 -13.33
C ASP A 62 5.17 -0.45 -13.53
N HIS A 63 6.03 0.11 -14.40
CA HIS A 63 7.39 -0.41 -14.61
C HIS A 63 8.27 -0.29 -13.36
N GLN A 64 8.14 0.79 -12.58
CA GLN A 64 8.88 0.96 -11.32
C GLN A 64 8.33 0.04 -10.23
N LEU A 65 7.01 -0.10 -10.15
CA LEU A 65 6.37 -1.04 -9.23
C LEU A 65 6.79 -2.49 -9.54
N GLN A 66 6.81 -2.87 -10.82
CA GLN A 66 7.27 -4.19 -11.24
C GLN A 66 8.73 -4.44 -10.84
N ALA A 67 9.61 -3.47 -11.07
CA ALA A 67 11.02 -3.55 -10.71
C ALA A 67 11.22 -3.88 -9.22
N VAL A 68 10.57 -3.11 -8.34
CA VAL A 68 10.79 -3.24 -6.89
C VAL A 68 9.99 -4.37 -6.25
N LEU A 69 8.73 -4.58 -6.66
CA LEU A 69 7.87 -5.59 -6.03
C LEU A 69 8.16 -6.99 -6.57
N LEU A 70 8.28 -7.13 -7.89
CA LEU A 70 8.38 -8.44 -8.54
C LEU A 70 9.83 -8.83 -8.88
N ARG A 71 10.68 -7.89 -9.30
CA ARG A 71 12.01 -8.24 -9.88
C ARG A 71 13.18 -8.26 -8.91
N GLY A 72 13.06 -7.76 -7.68
CA GLY A 72 14.22 -7.73 -6.76
C GLY A 72 14.78 -6.35 -6.49
N GLU A 73 14.38 -5.33 -7.24
CA GLU A 73 15.10 -4.07 -7.23
C GLU A 73 14.84 -3.29 -5.94
N ARG A 74 15.85 -2.53 -5.52
CA ARG A 74 15.70 -1.66 -4.36
C ARG A 74 15.08 -0.34 -4.81
N PRO A 75 14.11 0.21 -4.05
CA PRO A 75 13.64 1.56 -4.32
C PRO A 75 14.80 2.55 -4.17
N ALA A 76 14.84 3.57 -5.04
CA ALA A 76 15.88 4.59 -5.00
C ALA A 76 15.83 5.43 -3.71
N ASP A 77 14.63 5.68 -3.19
CA ASP A 77 14.41 6.33 -1.90
C ASP A 77 14.25 5.26 -0.79
N PRO A 78 15.16 5.23 0.21
CA PRO A 78 15.10 4.27 1.32
C PRO A 78 13.81 4.34 2.15
N ALA A 79 13.07 5.45 2.11
CA ALA A 79 11.81 5.60 2.81
C ALA A 79 10.77 4.53 2.39
N PHE A 80 10.88 4.02 1.16
CA PHE A 80 9.97 2.99 0.63
C PHE A 80 10.40 1.56 0.96
N THR A 81 11.65 1.34 1.38
CA THR A 81 12.21 -0.02 1.57
C THR A 81 11.36 -0.85 2.52
N HIS A 82 10.93 -0.28 3.64
CA HIS A 82 10.14 -1.01 4.63
C HIS A 82 8.81 -1.51 4.06
N VAL A 83 8.06 -0.63 3.36
CA VAL A 83 6.77 -0.98 2.76
C VAL A 83 6.92 -1.95 1.60
N VAL A 84 7.93 -1.76 0.74
CA VAL A 84 8.25 -2.68 -0.36
C VAL A 84 8.52 -4.08 0.19
N GLU A 85 9.38 -4.21 1.19
CA GLU A 85 9.69 -5.51 1.80
C GLU A 85 8.49 -6.13 2.52
N HIS A 86 7.63 -5.32 3.13
CA HIS A 86 6.39 -5.79 3.74
C HIS A 86 5.43 -6.38 2.69
N ILE A 87 5.22 -5.68 1.56
CA ILE A 87 4.41 -6.19 0.45
C ILE A 87 4.94 -7.52 -0.05
N ARG A 88 6.26 -7.63 -0.24
CA ARG A 88 6.90 -8.83 -0.77
C ARG A 88 6.76 -10.03 0.16
N ARG A 89 6.89 -9.81 1.47
CA ARG A 89 6.70 -10.85 2.48
C ARG A 89 5.25 -11.32 2.58
N ALA A 90 4.28 -10.45 2.34
CA ALA A 90 2.87 -10.81 2.39
C ALA A 90 2.42 -11.71 1.22
N VAL A 91 3.20 -11.77 0.14
CA VAL A 91 2.90 -12.58 -1.05
C VAL A 91 3.86 -13.78 -1.20
N ALA A 92 4.94 -13.83 -0.42
CA ALA A 92 5.78 -15.01 -0.35
C ALA A 92 4.97 -16.20 0.24
N PRO A 93 5.09 -17.41 -0.34
CA PRO A 93 4.40 -18.61 0.16
C PRO A 93 4.83 -19.03 1.57
#